data_AF-A0A8S1T871-F1
#
_entry.id   AF-A0A8S1T871-F1
#
_cell.length_a   1.000
_cell.length_b   1.000
_cell.length_c   1.000
_cell.angle_alpha   90.00
_cell.angle_beta   90.00
_cell.angle_gamma   90.00
#
_symmetry.space_group_name_H-M   'P 1'
#
loop_
_entity.id
_entity.type
_entity.pdbx_description
1 polymer ?
#
loop_
_entity_poly.entity_id
_entity_poly.type
_entity_poly.pdbx_seq_one_letter_code
_entity_poly.pdbx_strand_id
1 'polypeptide(L)'
;MSDECQEKFQQILQLKEIFSTREVLPSKIQKQKMFDMNFQIKQIRHQQQKRLDQIINSSIKSQPSQYQQGIEKEVSKQYNNLLIVDQQNICLSCDKYIFEKKVILYCYDKYEHNYHSSCLAKMMKQQLQSKCIKFQCLCKSQIKNGQIMKQRAFEFEVYINKLMEHQLHYMKNHLSDIKICANKCCNFFWIMNNASKKRSKSQFQSYSNSYSPSKTCRITYVNYCPHCRFS
;
A
#
# COMPACT_ATOMS: atom_id res chain seq x y z
N MET A 1 6.10 -35.32 -0.91
CA MET A 1 6.90 -34.75 0.20
C MET A 1 8.15 -35.59 0.29
N SER A 2 9.33 -35.05 0.61
CA SER A 2 10.42 -35.91 1.05
C SER A 2 10.05 -36.48 2.42
N ASP A 3 10.25 -37.77 2.64
CA ASP A 3 9.91 -38.46 3.88
C ASP A 3 10.53 -37.76 5.11
N GLU A 4 11.72 -37.18 4.93
CA GLU A 4 12.46 -36.39 5.92
C GLU A 4 11.69 -35.18 6.49
N CYS A 5 10.83 -34.53 5.69
CA CYS A 5 10.07 -33.35 6.14
C CYS A 5 8.87 -33.75 7.01
N GLN A 6 8.29 -34.92 6.74
CA GLN A 6 7.18 -35.47 7.50
C GLN A 6 7.63 -36.03 8.85
N GLU A 7 8.81 -36.65 8.88
CA GLU A 7 9.47 -37.07 10.13
C GLU A 7 9.81 -35.88 11.04
N LYS A 8 10.40 -34.80 10.49
CA LYS A 8 10.70 -33.58 11.27
C LYS A 8 9.44 -32.95 11.86
N PHE A 9 8.32 -32.97 11.15
CA PHE A 9 7.05 -32.47 11.67
C PHE A 9 6.53 -33.30 12.84
N GLN A 10 6.61 -34.64 12.75
CA GLN A 10 6.23 -35.55 13.84
C GLN A 10 7.10 -35.34 15.07
N GLN A 11 8.42 -35.16 14.90
CA GLN A 11 9.35 -34.86 15.99
C GLN A 11 8.98 -33.55 16.72
N ILE A 12 8.61 -32.50 15.98
CA ILE A 12 8.20 -31.21 16.57
C ILE A 12 6.89 -31.35 17.35
N LEU A 13 5.95 -32.17 16.88
CA LEU A 13 4.70 -32.43 17.61
C LEU A 13 4.94 -33.16 18.93
N GLN A 14 5.81 -34.17 18.93
CA GLN A 14 6.21 -34.89 20.14
C GLN A 14 6.92 -33.97 21.14
N LEU A 15 7.84 -33.11 20.66
CA LEU A 15 8.51 -32.13 21.51
C LEU A 15 7.50 -31.12 22.10
N LYS A 16 6.52 -30.66 21.32
CA LYS A 16 5.48 -29.77 21.82
C LYS A 16 4.67 -30.42 22.95
N GLU A 17 4.31 -31.69 22.81
CA GLU A 17 3.58 -32.44 23.83
C GLU A 17 4.37 -32.54 25.14
N ILE A 18 5.66 -32.88 25.04
CA ILE A 18 6.58 -32.97 26.19
C ILE A 18 6.68 -31.61 26.90
N PHE A 19 6.89 -30.51 26.16
CA PHE A 19 7.02 -29.17 26.74
C PHE A 19 5.68 -28.58 27.23
N SER A 20 4.54 -29.15 26.84
CA SER A 20 3.22 -28.71 27.33
C SER A 20 2.80 -29.48 28.58
N THR A 21 3.24 -30.73 28.73
CA THR A 21 2.84 -31.63 29.82
C THR A 21 3.86 -31.71 30.96
N ARG A 22 5.14 -31.46 30.68
CA ARG A 22 6.23 -31.58 31.65
C ARG A 22 6.98 -30.26 31.79
N GLU A 23 7.31 -29.87 33.02
CA GLU A 23 8.24 -28.76 33.29
C GLU A 23 9.69 -29.21 33.13
N VAL A 24 10.11 -29.38 31.87
CA VAL A 24 11.44 -29.90 31.53
C VAL A 24 12.53 -28.82 31.55
N LEU A 25 12.15 -27.54 31.57
CA LEU A 25 13.07 -26.40 31.50
C LEU A 25 12.59 -25.25 32.41
N PRO A 26 13.48 -24.30 32.74
CA PRO A 26 13.08 -23.07 33.42
C PRO A 26 11.96 -22.34 32.64
N SER A 27 10.93 -21.86 33.35
CA SER A 27 9.65 -21.44 32.75
C SER A 27 9.78 -20.41 31.62
N LYS A 28 10.74 -19.48 31.72
CA LYS A 28 11.03 -18.48 30.68
C LYS A 28 11.52 -19.11 29.38
N ILE A 29 12.44 -20.06 29.49
CA ILE A 29 13.01 -20.80 28.34
C ILE A 29 11.96 -21.74 27.77
N GLN A 30 11.18 -22.40 28.62
CA GLN A 30 10.11 -23.30 28.20
C GLN A 30 9.02 -22.57 27.40
N LYS A 31 8.58 -21.39 27.87
CA LYS A 31 7.63 -20.54 27.13
C LYS A 31 8.18 -20.11 25.78
N GLN A 32 9.46 -19.74 25.72
CA GLN A 32 10.10 -19.34 24.47
C GLN A 32 10.22 -20.50 23.48
N LYS A 33 10.63 -21.69 23.93
CA LYS A 33 10.67 -22.90 23.09
C LYS A 33 9.28 -23.34 22.63
N MET A 34 8.27 -23.22 23.49
CA MET A 34 6.88 -23.45 23.12
C MET A 34 6.39 -22.49 22.05
N PHE A 35 6.79 -21.21 22.13
CA PHE A 35 6.50 -20.23 21.09
C PHE A 35 7.15 -20.61 19.76
N ASP A 36 8.44 -20.95 19.77
CA ASP A 36 9.19 -21.36 18.58
C ASP A 36 8.60 -22.63 17.93
N MET A 37 8.22 -23.64 18.72
CA MET A 37 7.61 -24.86 18.20
C MET A 37 6.21 -24.62 17.63
N ASN A 38 5.39 -23.83 18.31
CA ASN A 38 4.08 -23.42 17.78
C ASN A 38 4.24 -22.67 16.46
N PHE A 39 5.27 -21.84 16.34
CA PHE A 39 5.60 -21.14 15.11
C PHE A 39 5.97 -22.10 13.98
N GLN A 40 6.87 -23.05 14.21
CA GLN A 40 7.28 -24.04 13.20
C GLN A 40 6.09 -24.90 12.74
N ILE A 41 5.25 -25.35 13.67
CA ILE A 41 4.02 -26.10 13.34
C ILE A 41 3.08 -25.25 12.48
N LYS A 42 2.88 -23.98 12.83
CA LYS A 42 2.03 -23.06 12.03
C LYS A 42 2.58 -22.85 10.62
N GLN A 43 3.90 -22.69 10.46
CA GLN A 43 4.51 -22.54 9.13
C GLN A 43 4.35 -23.80 8.27
N ILE A 44 4.59 -24.98 8.84
CA ILE A 44 4.47 -26.26 8.11
C ILE A 44 3.02 -26.47 7.66
N ARG A 45 2.03 -26.21 8.52
CA ARG A 45 0.61 -26.30 8.16
C ARG A 45 0.24 -25.34 7.03
N HIS A 46 0.72 -24.09 7.08
CA HIS A 46 0.47 -23.12 6.03
C HIS A 46 1.10 -23.53 4.68
N GLN A 47 2.31 -24.10 4.68
CA GLN A 47 2.92 -24.63 3.46
C GLN A 47 2.15 -25.83 2.88
N GLN A 48 1.65 -26.71 3.74
CA GLN A 48 0.79 -27.83 3.32
C GLN A 48 -0.52 -27.33 2.70
N GLN A 49 -1.14 -26.32 3.31
CA GLN A 49 -2.36 -25.71 2.79
C GLN A 49 -2.14 -25.01 1.44
N LYS A 50 -1.07 -24.23 1.28
CA LYS A 50 -0.73 -23.59 -0.01
C LYS A 50 -0.52 -24.63 -1.12
N ARG A 51 0.06 -25.79 -0.81
CA ARG A 51 0.19 -26.90 -1.77
C ARG A 51 -1.15 -27.56 -2.07
N LEU A 52 -2.00 -27.79 -1.08
CA LEU A 52 -3.35 -28.30 -1.28
C LEU A 52 -4.17 -27.35 -2.15
N ASP A 53 -4.14 -26.05 -1.87
CA ASP A 53 -4.83 -25.04 -2.69
C ASP A 53 -4.25 -24.99 -4.11
N GLN A 54 -2.93 -25.18 -4.29
CA GLN A 54 -2.33 -25.32 -5.62
C GLN A 54 -2.78 -26.59 -6.36
N ILE A 55 -2.89 -27.72 -5.65
CA ILE A 55 -3.37 -29.00 -6.21
C ILE A 55 -4.85 -28.88 -6.55
N ILE A 56 -5.67 -28.28 -5.69
CA ILE A 56 -7.10 -28.07 -5.92
C ILE A 56 -7.29 -27.13 -7.12
N ASN A 57 -6.58 -26.00 -7.16
CA ASN A 57 -6.67 -25.05 -8.26
C ASN A 57 -6.11 -25.61 -9.59
N SER A 58 -5.16 -26.55 -9.55
CA SER A 58 -4.71 -27.26 -10.75
C SER A 58 -5.65 -28.40 -11.17
N SER A 59 -6.35 -29.02 -10.21
CA SER A 59 -7.30 -30.13 -10.44
C SER A 59 -8.71 -29.68 -10.82
N ILE A 60 -9.09 -28.43 -10.56
CA ILE A 60 -10.37 -27.83 -10.97
C ILE A 60 -10.48 -27.64 -12.51
N LYS A 61 -9.42 -27.94 -13.28
CA LYS A 61 -9.53 -28.13 -14.74
C LYS A 61 -10.20 -29.46 -15.16
N SER A 62 -10.56 -30.33 -14.23
CA SER A 62 -11.33 -31.55 -14.51
C SER A 62 -12.60 -31.60 -13.65
N GLN A 63 -13.73 -31.51 -14.37
CA GLN A 63 -15.15 -31.70 -14.05
C GLN A 63 -15.59 -32.02 -12.60
N PRO A 64 -16.69 -31.39 -12.10
CA PRO A 64 -17.28 -31.76 -10.82
C PRO A 64 -18.28 -32.92 -10.98
N SER A 65 -18.11 -33.99 -10.19
CA SER A 65 -19.17 -34.96 -9.93
C SER A 65 -19.88 -34.63 -8.61
N GLN A 66 -21.19 -34.43 -8.69
CA GLN A 66 -22.10 -34.24 -7.56
C GLN A 66 -22.14 -35.52 -6.72
N TYR A 67 -21.57 -35.55 -5.51
CA TYR A 67 -22.00 -36.41 -4.37
C TYR A 67 -21.01 -36.26 -3.20
N GLN A 68 -20.93 -35.09 -2.55
CA GLN A 68 -20.20 -34.98 -1.27
C GLN A 68 -20.59 -33.76 -0.40
N GLN A 69 -21.73 -33.11 -0.67
CA GLN A 69 -22.07 -31.80 -0.07
C GLN A 69 -22.72 -31.83 1.34
N GLY A 70 -22.79 -32.99 2.00
CA GLY A 70 -23.52 -33.15 3.27
C GLY A 70 -22.71 -32.88 4.54
N ILE A 71 -21.45 -33.32 4.60
CA ILE A 71 -20.68 -33.37 5.86
C ILE A 71 -19.63 -32.24 5.94
N GLU A 72 -19.24 -31.63 4.82
CA GLU A 72 -18.23 -30.56 4.78
C GLU A 72 -18.75 -29.20 5.33
N LYS A 73 -20.08 -29.01 5.42
CA LYS A 73 -20.67 -27.70 5.72
C LYS A 73 -20.58 -27.27 7.20
N GLU A 74 -20.46 -28.20 8.14
CA GLU A 74 -20.36 -27.86 9.57
C GLU A 74 -18.89 -27.71 10.04
N VAL A 75 -17.99 -28.56 9.55
CA VAL A 75 -16.55 -28.43 9.82
C VAL A 75 -15.98 -27.17 9.15
N SER A 76 -16.46 -26.79 7.96
CA SER A 76 -16.04 -25.57 7.26
C SER A 76 -16.39 -24.29 8.02
N LYS A 77 -17.50 -24.24 8.78
CA LYS A 77 -17.88 -23.02 9.52
C LYS A 77 -16.99 -22.77 10.74
N GLN A 78 -16.59 -23.82 11.47
CA GLN A 78 -15.65 -23.67 12.60
C GLN A 78 -14.20 -23.46 12.11
N TYR A 79 -13.79 -24.12 11.02
CA TYR A 79 -12.48 -23.89 10.41
C TYR A 79 -12.36 -22.51 9.76
N ASN A 80 -13.41 -21.99 9.11
CA ASN A 80 -13.39 -20.64 8.53
C ASN A 80 -13.23 -19.54 9.58
N ASN A 81 -13.80 -19.70 10.78
CA ASN A 81 -13.62 -18.72 11.85
C ASN A 81 -12.20 -18.74 12.45
N LEU A 82 -11.52 -19.90 12.48
CA LEU A 82 -10.10 -19.99 12.84
C LEU A 82 -9.17 -19.46 11.72
N LEU A 83 -9.56 -19.64 10.46
CA LEU A 83 -8.86 -19.12 9.27
C LEU A 83 -8.88 -17.58 9.19
N ILE A 84 -9.97 -16.93 9.61
CA ILE A 84 -10.09 -15.47 9.56
C ILE A 84 -9.10 -14.78 10.52
N VAL A 85 -8.82 -15.36 11.68
CA VAL A 85 -7.91 -14.76 12.67
C VAL A 85 -6.44 -14.93 12.26
N ASP A 86 -6.07 -16.08 11.67
CA ASP A 86 -4.69 -16.35 11.24
C ASP A 86 -4.32 -15.64 9.91
N GLN A 87 -5.29 -15.32 9.03
CA GLN A 87 -5.04 -14.57 7.77
C GLN A 87 -4.78 -13.08 7.99
N GLN A 88 -5.22 -12.49 9.11
CA GLN A 88 -5.07 -11.05 9.42
C GLN A 88 -3.64 -10.59 9.71
N ASN A 89 -2.69 -11.51 9.77
CA ASN A 89 -1.28 -11.21 10.02
C ASN A 89 -0.35 -11.75 8.93
N ILE A 90 -0.88 -12.09 7.75
CA ILE A 90 -0.06 -12.49 6.61
C ILE A 90 0.28 -11.25 5.78
N CYS A 91 1.56 -11.04 5.49
CA CYS A 91 1.99 -9.98 4.62
C CYS A 91 1.66 -10.29 3.16
N LEU A 92 0.89 -9.42 2.51
CA LEU A 92 0.51 -9.57 1.11
C LEU A 92 1.70 -9.54 0.13
N SER A 93 2.83 -8.95 0.53
CA SER A 93 4.00 -8.83 -0.35
C SER A 93 4.91 -10.06 -0.35
N CYS A 94 4.93 -10.85 0.71
CA CYS A 94 5.89 -11.95 0.84
C CYS A 94 5.27 -13.26 1.33
N ASP A 95 3.95 -13.29 1.57
CA ASP A 95 3.19 -14.41 2.12
C ASP A 95 3.74 -14.92 3.47
N LYS A 96 4.53 -14.11 4.18
CA LYS A 96 5.07 -14.45 5.51
C LYS A 96 4.24 -13.79 6.60
N TYR A 97 4.20 -14.46 7.76
CA TYR A 97 3.53 -13.96 8.95
C TYR A 97 4.23 -12.71 9.52
N ILE A 98 3.45 -11.78 10.06
CA ILE A 98 3.89 -10.51 10.63
C ILE A 98 3.91 -10.64 12.15
N PHE A 99 5.11 -10.60 12.73
CA PHE A 99 5.30 -10.66 14.17
C PHE A 99 5.15 -9.29 14.83
N GLU A 100 5.75 -8.26 14.23
CA GLU A 100 5.84 -6.91 14.76
C GLU A 100 5.79 -5.87 13.64
N LYS A 101 5.42 -4.62 13.98
CA LYS A 101 5.28 -3.50 13.03
C LYS A 101 4.40 -3.84 11.82
N LYS A 102 3.19 -4.32 12.11
CA LYS A 102 2.14 -4.54 11.11
C LYS A 102 1.65 -3.21 10.57
N VAL A 103 1.60 -3.10 9.24
CA VAL A 103 0.99 -1.97 8.54
C VAL A 103 -0.25 -2.46 7.81
N ILE A 104 -1.38 -1.80 8.06
CA ILE A 104 -2.69 -2.17 7.50
C ILE A 104 -3.09 -1.11 6.47
N LEU A 105 -3.34 -1.52 5.24
CA LEU A 105 -3.81 -0.64 4.18
C LEU A 105 -5.27 -0.94 3.85
N TYR A 106 -6.13 0.08 3.97
CA TYR A 106 -7.52 -0.02 3.58
C TYR A 106 -7.67 0.35 2.10
N CYS A 107 -7.92 -0.66 1.27
CA CYS A 107 -8.09 -0.50 -0.17
C CYS A 107 -9.55 -0.18 -0.53
N TYR A 108 -9.78 0.37 -1.73
CA TYR A 108 -11.10 0.85 -2.17
C TYR A 108 -12.18 -0.25 -2.16
N ASP A 109 -11.78 -1.50 -2.39
CA ASP A 109 -12.67 -2.66 -2.40
C ASP A 109 -13.00 -3.19 -0.98
N LYS A 110 -12.79 -2.38 0.07
CA LYS A 110 -13.02 -2.70 1.49
C LYS A 110 -12.18 -3.86 2.06
N TYR A 111 -11.19 -4.34 1.32
CA TYR A 111 -10.23 -5.32 1.83
C TYR A 111 -9.10 -4.63 2.62
N GLU A 112 -8.82 -5.17 3.80
CA GLU A 112 -7.66 -4.82 4.62
C GLU A 112 -6.45 -5.63 4.16
N HIS A 113 -5.40 -4.96 3.71
CA HIS A 113 -4.15 -5.61 3.33
C HIS A 113 -3.08 -5.37 4.37
N ASN A 114 -2.51 -6.45 4.87
CA ASN A 114 -1.47 -6.42 5.88
C ASN A 114 -0.09 -6.49 5.23
N TYR A 115 0.85 -5.72 5.77
CA TYR A 115 2.24 -5.70 5.31
C TYR A 115 3.20 -5.68 6.50
N HIS A 116 4.36 -6.32 6.34
CA HIS A 116 5.52 -5.94 7.15
C HIS A 116 5.90 -4.51 6.82
N SER A 117 6.31 -3.72 7.82
CA SER A 117 6.84 -2.38 7.59
C SER A 117 7.94 -2.36 6.51
N SER A 118 8.87 -3.32 6.58
CA SER A 118 9.97 -3.45 5.61
C SER A 118 9.50 -3.79 4.19
N CYS A 119 8.50 -4.66 4.05
CA CYS A 119 7.93 -5.01 2.75
C CYS A 119 7.24 -3.80 2.11
N LEU A 120 6.46 -3.06 2.91
CA LEU A 120 5.80 -1.84 2.43
C LEU A 120 6.83 -0.78 2.03
N ALA A 121 7.89 -0.59 2.83
CA ALA A 121 8.96 0.37 2.54
C ALA A 121 9.64 0.05 1.20
N LYS A 122 9.94 -1.24 0.96
CA LYS A 122 10.52 -1.69 -0.31
C LYS A 122 9.61 -1.39 -1.49
N MET A 123 8.31 -1.66 -1.35
CA MET A 123 7.31 -1.35 -2.39
C MET A 123 7.24 0.15 -2.67
N MET A 124 7.14 0.99 -1.64
CA MET A 124 7.10 2.45 -1.79
C MET A 124 8.37 2.99 -2.44
N LYS A 125 9.54 2.50 -2.04
CA LYS A 125 10.82 2.87 -2.65
C LYS A 125 10.86 2.54 -4.15
N GLN A 126 10.41 1.35 -4.54
CA GLN A 126 10.34 0.94 -5.95
C GLN A 126 9.39 1.83 -6.74
N GLN A 127 8.22 2.16 -6.18
CA GLN A 127 7.26 3.04 -6.85
C GLN A 127 7.80 4.47 -7.02
N LEU A 128 8.53 5.00 -6.02
CA LEU A 128 9.20 6.29 -6.15
C LEU A 128 10.27 6.28 -7.24
N GLN A 129 11.03 5.19 -7.40
CA GLN A 129 12.00 5.07 -8.49
C GLN A 129 11.33 5.12 -9.87
N SER A 130 10.11 4.60 -10.00
CA SER A 130 9.29 4.74 -11.20
C SER A 130 8.63 6.13 -11.38
N LYS A 131 9.00 7.13 -10.57
CA LYS A 131 8.42 8.48 -10.55
C LYS A 131 6.88 8.47 -10.45
N CYS A 132 6.33 7.59 -9.62
CA CYS A 132 4.90 7.54 -9.42
C CYS A 132 4.36 8.85 -8.84
N ILE A 133 3.13 9.20 -9.21
CA ILE A 133 2.40 10.35 -8.64
C ILE A 133 1.45 9.91 -7.51
N LYS A 134 1.26 8.61 -7.33
CA LYS A 134 0.39 7.99 -6.31
C LYS A 134 0.99 6.65 -5.90
N PHE A 135 0.97 6.34 -4.61
CA PHE A 135 1.27 4.98 -4.17
C PHE A 135 0.11 4.04 -4.48
N GLN A 136 0.44 2.83 -4.91
CA GLN A 136 -0.51 1.76 -5.21
C GLN A 136 -0.22 0.54 -4.34
N CYS A 137 -1.28 -0.10 -3.86
CA CYS A 137 -1.19 -1.40 -3.21
C CYS A 137 -0.87 -2.48 -4.26
N LEU A 138 -0.48 -3.67 -3.84
CA LEU A 138 -0.30 -4.82 -4.75
C LEU A 138 -1.61 -5.17 -5.49
N CYS A 139 -2.75 -4.97 -4.84
CA CYS A 139 -4.08 -5.07 -5.46
C CYS A 139 -4.43 -3.91 -6.41
N LYS A 140 -3.47 -3.03 -6.73
CA LYS A 140 -3.61 -1.84 -7.60
C LYS A 140 -4.49 -0.72 -7.09
N SER A 141 -5.13 -0.87 -5.93
CA SER A 141 -5.86 0.23 -5.29
C SER A 141 -4.91 1.35 -4.86
N GLN A 142 -5.35 2.60 -5.01
CA GLN A 142 -4.58 3.77 -4.56
C GLN A 142 -4.47 3.77 -3.03
N ILE A 143 -3.25 3.96 -2.52
CA ILE A 143 -2.98 4.14 -1.10
C ILE A 143 -3.12 5.63 -0.76
N LYS A 144 -3.87 5.95 0.29
CA LYS A 144 -3.99 7.33 0.76
C LYS A 144 -2.83 7.65 1.70
N ASN A 145 -2.06 8.71 1.42
CA ASN A 145 -0.91 9.11 2.25
C ASN A 145 -1.29 9.26 3.74
N GLY A 146 -2.47 9.80 4.02
CA GLY A 146 -2.99 9.95 5.39
C GLY A 146 -3.22 8.62 6.14
N GLN A 147 -3.44 7.49 5.44
CA GLN A 147 -3.53 6.17 6.09
C GLN A 147 -2.18 5.72 6.64
N ILE A 148 -1.10 6.00 5.91
CA ILE A 148 0.26 5.64 6.33
C ILE A 148 0.71 6.53 7.49
N MET A 149 0.47 7.84 7.39
CA MET A 149 0.80 8.80 8.46
C MET A 149 0.10 8.47 9.80
N LYS A 150 -1.17 8.03 9.75
CA LYS A 150 -1.94 7.66 10.95
C LYS A 150 -1.38 6.45 11.70
N GLN A 151 -0.58 5.61 11.04
CA GLN A 151 -0.01 4.40 11.63
C GLN A 151 1.29 4.66 12.41
N ARG A 152 1.69 5.94 12.57
CA ARG A 152 2.86 6.38 13.37
C ARG A 152 4.18 5.70 12.99
N ALA A 153 4.26 5.19 11.77
CA ALA A 153 5.48 4.61 11.24
C ALA A 153 6.31 5.73 10.59
N PHE A 154 7.07 6.45 11.43
CA PHE A 154 7.95 7.54 11.04
C PHE A 154 8.88 7.17 9.87
N GLU A 155 9.26 5.89 9.79
CA GLU A 155 10.05 5.32 8.69
C GLU A 155 9.45 5.58 7.29
N PHE A 156 8.13 5.81 7.17
CA PHE A 156 7.48 6.08 5.88
C PHE A 156 7.33 7.55 5.51
N GLU A 157 7.52 8.47 6.45
CA GLU A 157 7.34 9.90 6.21
C GLU A 157 8.27 10.40 5.09
N VAL A 158 9.50 9.90 5.06
CA VAL A 158 10.48 10.19 4.01
C VAL A 158 9.95 9.83 2.61
N TYR A 159 9.25 8.70 2.48
CA TYR A 159 8.70 8.29 1.19
C TYR A 159 7.47 9.13 0.79
N ILE A 160 6.66 9.55 1.76
CA ILE A 160 5.50 10.41 1.51
C ILE A 160 5.96 11.80 1.08
N ASN A 161 6.96 12.37 1.75
CA ASN A 161 7.53 13.67 1.39
C ASN A 161 8.08 13.64 -0.04
N LYS A 162 8.83 12.60 -0.41
CA LYS A 162 9.30 12.40 -1.79
C LYS A 162 8.16 12.27 -2.80
N LEU A 163 7.09 11.56 -2.45
CA LEU A 163 5.91 11.47 -3.31
C LEU A 163 5.27 12.86 -3.51
N MET A 164 5.15 13.66 -2.45
CA MET A 164 4.60 15.01 -2.53
C MET A 164 5.46 15.93 -3.39
N GLU A 165 6.79 15.82 -3.32
CA GLU A 165 7.70 16.52 -4.23
C GLU A 165 7.47 16.12 -5.69
N HIS A 166 7.35 14.82 -5.98
CA HIS A 166 7.02 14.32 -7.32
C HIS A 166 5.67 14.85 -7.81
N GLN A 167 4.66 14.86 -6.94
CA GLN A 167 3.33 15.40 -7.25
C GLN A 167 3.40 16.89 -7.57
N LEU A 168 4.09 17.68 -6.76
CA LEU A 168 4.28 19.11 -7.00
C LEU A 168 5.02 19.36 -8.32
N HIS A 169 6.10 18.63 -8.59
CA HIS A 169 6.82 18.72 -9.85
C HIS A 169 5.93 18.37 -11.05
N TYR A 170 5.15 17.29 -10.93
CA TYR A 170 4.21 16.89 -11.97
C TYR A 170 3.15 17.97 -12.22
N MET A 171 2.53 18.48 -11.15
CA MET A 171 1.52 19.54 -11.20
C MET A 171 2.06 20.80 -11.87
N LYS A 172 3.26 21.24 -11.49
CA LYS A 172 3.93 22.41 -12.05
C LYS A 172 4.16 22.32 -13.56
N ASN A 173 4.52 21.14 -14.07
CA ASN A 173 4.95 20.97 -15.46
C ASN A 173 3.85 20.46 -16.41
N HIS A 174 2.82 19.80 -15.88
CA HIS A 174 1.82 19.11 -16.70
C HIS A 174 0.40 19.68 -16.59
N LEU A 175 0.10 20.52 -15.59
CA LEU A 175 -1.22 21.16 -15.47
C LEU A 175 -1.18 22.55 -16.09
N SER A 176 -1.95 22.75 -17.17
CA SER A 176 -2.09 24.04 -17.88
C SER A 176 -2.58 25.19 -17.00
N ASP A 177 -3.26 24.83 -15.91
CA ASP A 177 -3.94 25.76 -15.02
C ASP A 177 -3.05 26.14 -13.85
N ILE A 178 -1.85 25.58 -13.76
CA ILE A 178 -0.85 25.97 -12.78
C ILE A 178 0.17 26.86 -13.46
N LYS A 179 0.33 28.06 -12.90
CA LYS A 179 1.42 28.95 -13.27
C LYS A 179 2.42 29.05 -12.12
N ILE A 180 3.69 29.07 -12.47
CA ILE A 180 4.81 29.10 -11.53
C ILE A 180 5.41 30.50 -11.53
N CYS A 181 5.97 30.90 -10.40
CA CYS A 181 6.83 32.07 -10.34
C CYS A 181 7.97 31.97 -11.37
N ALA A 182 8.23 33.06 -12.08
CA ALA A 182 9.34 33.14 -13.04
C ALA A 182 10.72 33.05 -12.35
N ASN A 183 10.80 33.35 -11.04
CA ASN A 183 12.00 33.08 -10.26
C ASN A 183 12.16 31.56 -10.05
N LYS A 184 13.18 30.96 -10.67
CA LYS A 184 13.49 29.53 -10.58
C LYS A 184 13.81 29.05 -9.16
N CYS A 185 14.25 29.94 -8.28
CA CYS A 185 14.52 29.64 -6.88
C CYS A 185 13.26 29.75 -6.00
N CYS A 186 12.12 30.18 -6.57
CA CYS A 186 10.88 30.34 -5.85
C CYS A 186 9.94 29.15 -6.10
N ASN A 187 9.49 28.50 -5.03
CA ASN A 187 8.55 27.38 -5.12
C ASN A 187 7.09 27.80 -5.25
N PHE A 188 6.80 29.11 -5.27
CA PHE A 188 5.46 29.65 -5.35
C PHE A 188 4.78 29.32 -6.70
N PHE A 189 3.53 28.90 -6.63
CA PHE A 189 2.67 28.64 -7.78
C PHE A 189 1.25 29.12 -7.49
N TRP A 190 0.50 29.42 -8.54
CA TRP A 190 -0.91 29.76 -8.43
C TRP A 190 -1.76 28.89 -9.35
N ILE A 191 -2.97 28.59 -8.90
CA ILE A 191 -3.97 27.84 -9.65
C ILE A 191 -4.87 28.86 -10.35
N MET A 192 -4.80 28.89 -11.67
CA MET A 192 -5.62 29.74 -12.53
C MET A 192 -6.99 29.07 -12.71
N ASN A 193 -8.03 29.64 -12.11
CA ASN A 193 -9.41 29.19 -12.36
C ASN A 193 -9.84 29.65 -13.77
N ASN A 194 -9.81 28.75 -14.75
CA ASN A 194 -10.26 29.02 -16.12
C ASN A 194 -11.80 29.13 -16.26
N ALA A 195 -12.57 28.93 -15.18
CA ALA A 195 -14.03 29.05 -15.19
C ALA A 195 -14.52 30.44 -15.63
N SER A 196 -13.74 31.49 -15.39
CA SER A 196 -14.06 32.86 -15.81
C SER A 196 -13.90 33.10 -17.33
N LYS A 197 -13.11 32.30 -18.05
CA LYS A 197 -12.93 32.45 -19.51
C LYS A 197 -14.10 31.92 -20.35
N LYS A 198 -14.98 31.08 -19.80
CA LYS A 198 -16.19 30.62 -20.51
C LYS A 198 -17.30 31.67 -20.56
N ARG A 199 -17.32 32.65 -19.65
CA ARG A 199 -18.33 33.74 -19.65
C ARG A 199 -17.92 34.97 -20.48
N SER A 200 -16.66 35.12 -20.84
CA SER A 200 -16.17 36.34 -21.51
C SER A 200 -16.19 36.29 -23.04
N LYS A 201 -16.64 35.19 -23.67
CA LYS A 201 -16.65 35.04 -25.14
C LYS A 201 -17.93 35.50 -25.83
N SER A 202 -18.94 36.00 -25.11
CA SER A 202 -20.21 36.44 -25.73
C SER A 202 -20.44 37.95 -25.77
N GLN A 203 -19.54 38.80 -25.26
CA GLN A 203 -19.70 40.25 -25.32
C GLN A 203 -18.35 40.97 -25.45
N PHE A 204 -17.78 40.98 -26.65
CA PHE A 204 -16.98 42.11 -27.11
C PHE A 204 -17.40 42.38 -28.55
N GLN A 205 -18.55 43.05 -28.67
CA GLN A 205 -18.89 43.78 -29.88
C GLN A 205 -17.84 44.87 -30.07
N SER A 206 -17.32 44.89 -31.29
CA SER A 206 -16.47 45.90 -31.90
C SER A 206 -16.97 47.32 -31.63
N TYR A 207 -16.09 48.15 -31.05
CA TYR A 207 -16.13 49.60 -31.24
C TYR A 207 -14.77 50.09 -31.72
N SER A 208 -14.77 50.69 -32.90
CA SER A 208 -13.70 51.51 -33.44
C SER A 208 -13.70 52.86 -32.73
N ASN A 209 -12.57 53.26 -32.14
CA ASN A 209 -12.24 54.68 -32.09
C ASN A 209 -10.75 54.93 -31.88
N SER A 210 -10.35 56.05 -32.44
CA SER A 210 -9.02 56.54 -32.77
C SER A 210 -8.31 57.25 -31.61
N TYR A 211 -7.00 57.45 -31.81
CA TYR A 211 -6.04 58.32 -31.08
C TYR A 211 -5.30 57.77 -29.83
N SER A 212 -3.98 57.73 -30.03
CA SER A 212 -2.76 57.35 -29.27
C SER A 212 -2.54 58.14 -27.95
N PRO A 213 -1.47 57.95 -27.11
CA PRO A 213 -0.16 57.36 -27.42
C PRO A 213 0.53 56.55 -26.29
N SER A 214 1.78 56.14 -26.57
CA SER A 214 2.81 55.68 -25.63
C SER A 214 2.78 54.19 -25.28
N LYS A 215 3.34 53.42 -26.20
CA LYS A 215 4.08 52.18 -25.92
C LYS A 215 5.24 52.49 -24.96
N THR A 216 4.97 52.61 -23.66
CA THR A 216 6.01 52.51 -22.63
C THR A 216 5.99 51.10 -22.07
N CYS A 217 7.07 50.39 -22.36
CA CYS A 217 7.59 49.19 -21.71
C CYS A 217 6.76 48.67 -20.52
N ARG A 218 5.72 47.85 -20.77
CA ARG A 218 5.15 46.99 -19.73
C ARG A 218 6.15 45.85 -19.50
N ILE A 219 7.15 46.11 -18.65
CA ILE A 219 8.00 45.08 -18.08
C ILE A 219 7.08 43.98 -17.55
N THR A 220 7.28 42.76 -18.04
CA THR A 220 6.44 41.60 -17.84
C THR A 220 6.55 41.05 -16.41
N TYR A 221 6.02 41.78 -15.42
CA TYR A 221 5.88 41.33 -14.03
C TYR A 221 4.78 40.26 -13.83
N VAL A 222 4.12 39.85 -14.91
CA VAL A 222 2.90 39.03 -14.90
C VAL A 222 3.12 37.63 -14.32
N ASN A 223 4.38 37.20 -14.16
CA ASN A 223 4.72 35.86 -13.69
C ASN A 223 5.59 35.84 -12.41
N TYR A 224 5.83 36.96 -11.71
CA TYR A 224 6.55 36.94 -10.43
C TYR A 224 5.58 36.93 -9.25
N CYS A 225 5.86 36.11 -8.23
CA CYS A 225 5.04 36.09 -7.00
C CYS A 225 5.21 37.38 -6.20
N PRO A 226 4.28 37.71 -5.28
CA PRO A 226 4.35 38.95 -4.48
C PRO A 226 5.67 39.12 -3.73
N HIS A 227 6.28 38.02 -3.26
CA HIS A 227 7.59 38.08 -2.62
C HIS A 227 8.73 38.40 -3.60
N CYS A 228 8.82 37.68 -4.73
CA CYS A 228 9.90 37.86 -5.70
C CYS A 228 9.73 39.08 -6.61
N ARG A 229 8.57 39.74 -6.59
CA ARG A 229 8.31 40.93 -7.38
C ARG A 229 9.06 42.17 -6.85
N PHE A 230 9.38 42.19 -5.56
CA PHE A 230 10.03 43.30 -4.87
C PHE A 230 11.41 42.91 -4.29
N SER A 231 11.93 41.75 -4.69
CA SER A 231 13.28 41.28 -4.33
C SER A 231 14.29 41.65 -5.40
#